data_AF-A0A928F2M3-F1
#
_entry.id   AF-A0A928F2M3-F1
#
_cell.length_a   1.000
_cell.length_b   1.000
_cell.length_c   1.000
_cell.angle_alpha   90.00
_cell.angle_beta   90.00
_cell.angle_gamma   90.00
#
_symmetry.space_group_name_H-M   'P 1'
#
loop_
_entity.id
_entity.type
_entity.pdbx_description
1 polymer ?
#
loop_
_entity_poly.entity_id
_entity_poly.type
_entity_poly.pdbx_seq_one_letter_code
_entity_poly.pdbx_strand_id
1 'polypeptide(L)'
;MRKFCLLLAIFAVILASGCEKKNKETDNGKAVCPDIPPEKVITENIEEPPAVKENEPSQMYVFADGKKVKAMRGSYSWRVDGTDGKSQYTVADGIYPLDAKEYMPCITLPCAVSSNDVYTAELIFDVSPKKVTAQCWPTDAFEDRRIDAESVTVDTIEIDYADGRNACDYILQLKNENYIYHVTAEWERDGYYGGSAEYCFYTQYASPETSTVQVDETDSVLLCGYPKKEYFE
;
A
#
# COMPACT_ATOMS: atom_id res chain seq x y z
N MET A 1 12.05 -25.23 -4.98
CA MET A 1 12.04 -25.02 -3.51
C MET A 1 13.38 -24.45 -3.06
N ARG A 2 13.51 -23.12 -3.00
CA ARG A 2 14.61 -22.41 -2.34
C ARG A 2 14.03 -21.24 -1.56
N LYS A 3 14.56 -21.08 -0.36
CA LYS A 3 13.94 -20.47 0.82
C LYS A 3 14.01 -18.95 0.79
N PHE A 4 12.95 -18.34 1.31
CA PHE A 4 12.83 -16.94 1.73
C PHE A 4 14.03 -16.51 2.59
N CYS A 5 14.55 -15.31 2.34
CA CYS A 5 15.49 -14.62 3.22
C CYS A 5 14.82 -13.37 3.77
N LEU A 6 14.59 -13.37 5.10
CA LEU A 6 14.23 -12.20 5.89
C LEU A 6 15.31 -11.10 5.76
N LEU A 7 14.87 -9.85 5.65
CA LEU A 7 15.63 -8.70 6.13
C LEU A 7 14.68 -7.83 6.98
N LEU A 8 14.87 -7.91 8.29
CA LEU A 8 14.22 -7.10 9.32
C LEU A 8 15.31 -6.20 9.88
N ALA A 9 15.13 -4.88 9.79
CA ALA A 9 16.12 -3.91 10.25
C ALA A 9 15.48 -2.77 11.09
N ILE A 10 15.83 -2.81 12.39
CA ILE A 10 16.34 -1.70 13.22
C ILE A 10 15.34 -0.60 13.66
N PHE A 11 15.09 -0.49 14.97
CA PHE A 11 15.68 0.55 15.84
C PHE A 11 15.42 0.23 17.33
N ALA A 12 16.49 -0.06 18.06
CA ALA A 12 16.52 -0.03 19.52
C ALA A 12 17.48 1.10 19.94
N VAL A 13 16.98 2.10 20.66
CA VAL A 13 17.80 3.13 21.29
C VAL A 13 17.90 2.82 22.78
N ILE A 14 19.12 2.54 23.21
CA ILE A 14 19.55 2.30 24.60
C ILE A 14 19.92 3.66 25.21
N LEU A 15 19.56 3.92 26.46
CA LEU A 15 20.50 4.54 27.41
C LEU A 15 20.36 3.93 28.80
N ALA A 16 21.49 3.33 29.23
CA ALA A 16 21.77 2.87 30.56
C ALA A 16 22.16 4.04 31.48
N SER A 17 22.00 3.84 32.79
CA SER A 17 22.87 4.47 33.79
C SER A 17 23.11 3.46 34.89
N GLY A 18 24.33 2.93 34.91
CA GLY A 18 24.84 2.11 36.00
C GLY A 18 25.57 2.94 37.04
N CYS A 19 25.72 2.40 38.25
CA CYS A 19 26.84 2.73 39.12
C CYS A 19 27.10 1.57 40.10
N GLU A 20 28.28 0.95 40.00
CA GLU A 20 28.84 -0.01 40.96
C GLU A 20 29.43 0.72 42.19
N LYS A 21 29.40 0.08 43.38
CA LYS A 21 30.61 -0.45 44.10
C LYS A 21 30.33 -0.90 45.55
N LYS A 22 30.72 -2.17 45.81
CA LYS A 22 31.37 -2.80 47.00
C LYS A 22 31.05 -2.35 48.44
N ASN A 23 30.64 -3.30 49.30
CA ASN A 23 31.50 -3.91 50.34
C ASN A 23 30.77 -4.98 51.19
N LYS A 24 31.54 -5.97 51.68
CA LYS A 24 31.19 -6.95 52.71
C LYS A 24 30.91 -6.26 54.05
N GLU A 25 29.99 -6.78 54.86
CA GLU A 25 30.23 -7.31 56.22
C GLU A 25 28.89 -7.67 56.91
N THR A 26 28.93 -8.74 57.70
CA THR A 26 27.90 -9.37 58.55
C THR A 26 27.34 -8.45 59.63
N ASP A 27 26.04 -8.56 59.97
CA ASP A 27 25.54 -8.94 61.31
C ASP A 27 23.99 -8.95 61.35
N ASN A 28 23.45 -9.75 62.26
CA ASN A 28 22.07 -10.11 62.48
C ASN A 28 21.23 -8.92 62.99
N GLY A 29 20.12 -8.63 62.30
CA GLY A 29 19.15 -7.65 62.79
C GLY A 29 17.85 -7.73 62.00
N LYS A 30 16.81 -8.27 62.65
CA LYS A 30 15.42 -8.31 62.18
C LYS A 30 14.94 -6.88 61.85
N ALA A 31 14.98 -6.49 60.59
CA ALA A 31 14.42 -5.24 60.09
C ALA A 31 12.98 -5.48 59.61
N VAL A 32 12.06 -4.84 60.31
CA VAL A 32 10.65 -4.70 59.96
C VAL A 32 10.57 -4.01 58.59
N CYS A 33 9.90 -4.63 57.62
CA CYS A 33 9.57 -3.97 56.35
C CYS A 33 8.67 -2.77 56.65
N PRO A 34 9.01 -1.53 56.23
CA PRO A 34 8.02 -0.47 56.21
C PRO A 34 6.98 -0.80 55.13
N ASP A 35 5.71 -0.76 55.52
CA ASP A 35 4.56 -0.90 54.64
C ASP A 35 4.71 0.04 53.44
N ILE A 36 4.95 -0.55 52.27
CA ILE A 36 4.82 0.16 50.99
C ILE A 36 3.31 0.33 50.79
N PRO A 37 2.76 1.56 50.79
CA PRO A 37 1.35 1.74 50.49
C PRO A 37 1.09 1.20 49.07
N PRO A 38 -0.05 0.52 48.83
CA PRO A 38 -0.35 -0.02 47.52
C PRO A 38 -0.31 1.12 46.51
N GLU A 39 0.64 1.01 45.59
CA GLU A 39 0.79 1.90 44.46
C GLU A 39 -0.57 2.02 43.79
N LYS A 40 -1.12 3.22 43.84
CA LYS A 40 -2.44 3.54 43.30
C LYS A 40 -2.35 3.21 41.82
N VAL A 41 -2.93 2.07 41.41
CA VAL A 41 -3.14 1.73 40.00
C VAL A 41 -4.03 2.84 39.47
N ILE A 42 -3.41 3.84 38.85
CA ILE A 42 -4.10 4.78 38.01
C ILE A 42 -4.45 3.94 36.79
N THR A 43 -5.64 3.35 36.79
CA THR A 43 -6.32 3.04 35.54
C THR A 43 -6.60 4.38 34.89
N GLU A 44 -5.58 4.96 34.25
CA GLU A 44 -5.84 5.87 33.16
C GLU A 44 -6.62 5.04 32.18
N ASN A 45 -7.89 5.40 32.00
CA ASN A 45 -8.65 4.96 30.85
C ASN A 45 -7.77 5.35 29.66
N ILE A 46 -7.07 4.38 29.08
CA ILE A 46 -6.53 4.51 27.73
C ILE A 46 -7.80 4.48 26.89
N GLU A 47 -8.41 5.66 26.77
CA GLU A 47 -9.43 5.92 25.78
C GLU A 47 -8.73 5.58 24.47
N GLU A 48 -9.15 4.48 23.84
CA GLU A 48 -8.68 4.11 22.52
C GLU A 48 -8.70 5.38 21.66
N PRO A 49 -7.60 5.71 20.96
CA PRO A 49 -7.56 6.93 20.17
C PRO A 49 -8.81 6.94 19.28
N PRO A 50 -9.56 8.06 19.22
CA PRO A 50 -10.80 8.08 18.48
C PRO A 50 -10.50 7.61 17.06
N ALA A 51 -11.17 6.53 16.64
CA ALA A 51 -11.09 6.01 15.29
C ALA A 51 -11.19 7.22 14.34
N VAL A 52 -10.17 7.43 13.51
CA VAL A 52 -10.13 8.53 12.56
C VAL A 52 -11.39 8.40 11.71
N LYS A 53 -12.37 9.27 11.95
CA LYS A 53 -13.63 9.29 11.19
C LYS A 53 -13.32 9.84 9.81
N GLU A 54 -12.97 8.95 8.89
CA GLU A 54 -12.89 9.32 7.48
C GLU A 54 -14.30 9.52 6.95
N ASN A 55 -14.64 10.77 6.62
CA ASN A 55 -15.94 11.12 6.01
C ASN A 55 -16.07 10.62 4.57
N GLU A 56 -14.99 10.09 4.01
CA GLU A 56 -14.88 9.52 2.68
C GLU A 56 -14.08 8.21 2.75
N PRO A 57 -14.15 7.34 1.73
CA PRO A 57 -13.29 6.16 1.67
C PRO A 57 -11.80 6.53 1.64
N SER A 58 -10.94 5.63 2.10
CA SER A 58 -9.47 5.79 2.06
C SER A 58 -9.00 6.24 0.67
N GLN A 59 -7.94 7.06 0.58
CA GLN A 59 -7.29 7.27 -0.71
C GLN A 59 -6.49 6.00 -1.08
N MET A 60 -6.41 5.68 -2.38
CA MET A 60 -5.50 4.67 -2.91
C MET A 60 -4.29 5.35 -3.56
N TYR A 61 -3.09 4.85 -3.27
CA TYR A 61 -1.87 5.15 -4.00
C TYR A 61 -1.37 3.89 -4.68
N VAL A 62 -0.66 4.06 -5.79
CA VAL A 62 -0.06 2.96 -6.53
C VAL A 62 1.44 3.16 -6.51
N PHE A 63 2.18 2.15 -6.07
CA PHE A 63 3.63 2.13 -6.10
C PHE A 63 4.13 1.04 -7.06
N ALA A 64 4.84 1.45 -8.11
CA ALA A 64 5.44 0.55 -9.07
C ALA A 64 6.71 1.17 -9.65
N ASP A 65 7.74 0.36 -9.87
CA ASP A 65 9.04 0.79 -10.42
C ASP A 65 9.63 2.03 -9.71
N GLY A 66 9.56 2.06 -8.38
CA GLY A 66 10.08 3.16 -7.57
C GLY A 66 9.25 4.46 -7.63
N LYS A 67 8.12 4.48 -8.34
CA LYS A 67 7.23 5.64 -8.45
C LYS A 67 5.95 5.41 -7.67
N LYS A 68 5.57 6.41 -6.86
CA LYS A 68 4.28 6.44 -6.16
C LYS A 68 3.37 7.49 -6.80
N VAL A 69 2.16 7.09 -7.20
CA VAL A 69 1.15 8.01 -7.73
C VAL A 69 -0.14 7.91 -6.92
N LYS A 70 -0.85 9.03 -6.79
CA LYS A 70 -2.19 9.07 -6.19
C LYS A 70 -3.20 8.63 -7.24
N ALA A 71 -3.91 7.53 -7.01
CA ALA A 71 -4.93 7.06 -7.94
C ALA A 71 -6.12 8.02 -8.03
N MET A 72 -6.74 8.12 -9.20
CA MET A 72 -7.98 8.89 -9.35
C MET A 72 -9.12 8.12 -8.70
N ARG A 73 -9.78 8.69 -7.70
CA ARG A 73 -10.99 8.09 -7.10
C ARG A 73 -12.17 8.25 -8.07
N GLY A 74 -12.84 7.14 -8.35
CA GLY A 74 -14.07 7.06 -9.12
C GLY A 74 -15.29 7.13 -8.22
N SER A 75 -16.32 6.36 -8.57
CA SER A 75 -17.55 6.31 -7.81
C SER A 75 -17.31 5.69 -6.44
N TYR A 76 -18.09 6.10 -5.45
CA TYR A 76 -18.04 5.46 -4.16
C TYR A 76 -19.37 5.54 -3.42
N SER A 77 -19.57 4.59 -2.52
CA SER A 77 -20.61 4.63 -1.51
C SER A 77 -19.94 4.47 -0.15
N TRP A 78 -20.18 5.41 0.76
CA TRP A 78 -19.51 5.46 2.04
C TRP A 78 -20.50 5.71 3.16
N ARG A 79 -20.30 5.02 4.27
CA ARG A 79 -21.07 5.23 5.48
C ARG A 79 -20.12 5.45 6.64
N VAL A 80 -20.48 6.41 7.49
CA VAL A 80 -19.82 6.64 8.77
C VAL A 80 -20.88 6.59 9.85
N ASP A 81 -20.65 5.76 10.86
CA ASP A 81 -21.51 5.66 12.03
C ASP A 81 -21.00 6.63 13.11
N GLY A 82 -21.88 7.52 13.54
CA GLY A 82 -21.67 8.50 14.59
C GLY A 82 -21.79 7.87 15.97
N THR A 83 -21.08 8.45 16.94
CA THR A 83 -21.14 8.03 18.35
C THR A 83 -22.46 8.45 19.01
N ASP A 84 -23.24 9.32 18.37
CA ASP A 84 -24.61 9.70 18.77
C ASP A 84 -25.68 8.73 18.23
N GLY A 85 -25.26 7.60 17.63
CA GLY A 85 -26.14 6.60 17.04
C GLY A 85 -26.72 6.99 15.69
N LYS A 86 -26.34 8.14 15.12
CA LYS A 86 -26.72 8.54 13.76
C LYS A 86 -25.67 8.07 12.76
N SER A 87 -26.09 7.82 11.53
CA SER A 87 -25.17 7.47 10.46
C SER A 87 -25.21 8.52 9.36
N GLN A 88 -24.05 8.87 8.82
CA GLN A 88 -23.93 9.60 7.58
C GLN A 88 -23.72 8.62 6.45
N TYR A 89 -24.41 8.85 5.33
CA TYR A 89 -24.22 8.09 4.11
C TYR A 89 -23.95 9.05 2.96
N THR A 90 -22.92 8.74 2.18
CA THR A 90 -22.46 9.53 1.05
C THR A 90 -22.38 8.62 -0.17
N VAL A 91 -22.92 9.09 -1.29
CA VAL A 91 -22.74 8.48 -2.61
C VAL A 91 -22.21 9.55 -3.52
N ALA A 92 -21.15 9.24 -4.25
CA ALA A 92 -20.59 10.12 -5.24
C ALA A 92 -20.41 9.34 -6.55
N ASP A 93 -20.83 9.96 -7.64
CA ASP A 93 -20.62 9.44 -8.98
C ASP A 93 -19.22 9.83 -9.47
N GLY A 94 -18.51 8.88 -10.07
CA GLY A 94 -17.21 9.09 -10.70
C GLY A 94 -17.29 9.21 -12.22
N ILE A 95 -16.20 9.68 -12.82
CA ILE A 95 -16.02 9.60 -14.27
C ILE A 95 -15.73 8.12 -14.61
N TYR A 96 -16.39 7.61 -15.66
CA TYR A 96 -16.16 6.25 -16.14
C TYR A 96 -14.68 6.08 -16.57
N PRO A 97 -14.00 4.95 -16.27
CA PRO A 97 -12.55 4.83 -16.45
C PRO A 97 -12.07 5.16 -17.88
N LEU A 98 -12.81 4.73 -18.91
CA LEU A 98 -12.42 4.96 -20.30
C LEU A 98 -12.63 6.41 -20.76
N ASP A 99 -13.37 7.24 -20.03
CA ASP A 99 -13.55 8.67 -20.35
C ASP A 99 -12.66 9.59 -19.49
N ALA A 100 -11.85 9.02 -18.59
CA ALA A 100 -11.14 9.77 -17.56
C ALA A 100 -9.68 10.10 -17.90
N LYS A 101 -9.25 9.93 -19.16
CA LYS A 101 -7.85 10.05 -19.59
C LYS A 101 -7.17 11.34 -19.12
N GLU A 102 -7.86 12.47 -19.18
CA GLU A 102 -7.32 13.79 -18.80
C GLU A 102 -6.96 13.89 -17.31
N TYR A 103 -7.66 13.16 -16.44
CA TYR A 103 -7.52 13.24 -14.99
C TYR A 103 -6.81 12.04 -14.38
N MET A 104 -6.70 10.95 -15.16
CA MET A 104 -6.16 9.69 -14.68
C MET A 104 -4.63 9.76 -14.55
N PRO A 105 -4.04 9.34 -13.42
CA PRO A 105 -2.59 9.35 -13.25
C PRO A 105 -1.92 8.25 -14.09
N CYS A 106 -0.75 8.58 -14.63
CA CYS A 106 0.10 7.65 -15.37
C CYS A 106 1.25 7.14 -14.49
N ILE A 107 1.52 5.84 -14.55
CA ILE A 107 2.78 5.25 -14.08
C ILE A 107 3.63 4.93 -15.30
N THR A 108 4.78 5.58 -15.40
CA THR A 108 5.73 5.29 -16.48
C THR A 108 6.63 4.12 -16.08
N LEU A 109 6.44 2.98 -16.74
CA LEU A 109 7.29 1.79 -16.67
C LEU A 109 8.50 1.97 -17.61
N PRO A 110 9.65 1.34 -17.35
CA PRO A 110 10.87 1.65 -18.08
C PRO A 110 10.87 1.06 -19.49
N CYS A 111 10.38 -0.17 -19.67
CA CYS A 111 10.20 -0.82 -20.96
C CYS A 111 9.32 -2.07 -20.81
N ALA A 112 8.98 -2.71 -21.93
CA ALA A 112 8.40 -4.05 -21.89
C ALA A 112 9.40 -5.06 -21.30
N VAL A 113 8.88 -6.03 -20.55
CA VAL A 113 9.64 -7.16 -20.02
C VAL A 113 9.39 -8.42 -20.84
N SER A 114 10.13 -9.50 -20.58
CA SER A 114 9.90 -10.77 -21.27
C SER A 114 8.54 -11.37 -20.87
N SER A 115 8.01 -12.31 -21.66
CA SER A 115 6.75 -13.00 -21.33
C SER A 115 6.79 -13.81 -20.03
N ASN A 116 7.98 -14.00 -19.44
CA ASN A 116 8.16 -14.72 -18.18
C ASN A 116 8.26 -13.80 -16.96
N ASP A 117 8.34 -12.48 -17.20
CA ASP A 117 8.46 -11.47 -16.17
C ASP A 117 7.17 -10.63 -16.14
N VAL A 118 6.77 -10.21 -14.95
CA VAL A 118 5.54 -9.45 -14.73
C VAL A 118 5.89 -8.27 -13.82
N TYR A 119 5.56 -7.06 -14.26
CA TYR A 119 5.60 -5.91 -13.36
C TYR A 119 4.51 -6.06 -12.31
N THR A 120 4.81 -5.65 -11.09
CA THR A 120 3.82 -5.60 -10.02
C THR A 120 3.67 -4.17 -9.53
N ALA A 121 2.47 -3.86 -9.04
CA ALA A 121 2.17 -2.62 -8.36
C ALA A 121 1.61 -2.90 -6.98
N GLU A 122 2.15 -2.22 -5.98
CA GLU A 122 1.59 -2.21 -4.63
C GLU A 122 0.44 -1.19 -4.58
N LEU A 123 -0.74 -1.64 -4.15
CA LEU A 123 -1.91 -0.79 -3.93
C LEU A 123 -1.98 -0.44 -2.45
N ILE A 124 -1.73 0.83 -2.15
CA ILE A 124 -1.55 1.34 -0.79
C ILE A 124 -2.81 2.10 -0.38
N PHE A 125 -3.39 1.72 0.75
CA PHE A 125 -4.53 2.39 1.39
C PHE A 125 -4.12 2.87 2.78
N ASP A 126 -4.61 4.04 3.19
CA ASP A 126 -4.42 4.54 4.56
C ASP A 126 -5.20 3.66 5.56
N VAL A 127 -6.39 3.20 5.14
CA VAL A 127 -7.20 2.19 5.85
C VAL A 127 -7.37 0.99 4.93
N SER A 128 -6.84 -0.17 5.33
CA SER A 128 -6.92 -1.39 4.54
C SER A 128 -8.38 -1.79 4.26
N PRO A 129 -8.78 -1.97 2.99
CA PRO A 129 -10.03 -2.64 2.67
C PRO A 129 -10.01 -4.10 3.13
N LYS A 130 -11.16 -4.77 3.03
CA LYS A 130 -11.28 -6.22 3.20
C LYS A 130 -11.18 -6.99 1.89
N LYS A 131 -11.58 -6.35 0.80
CA LYS A 131 -11.55 -6.96 -0.53
C LYS A 131 -11.15 -5.92 -1.56
N VAL A 132 -10.26 -6.34 -2.46
CA VAL A 132 -9.81 -5.56 -3.61
C VAL A 132 -9.89 -6.44 -4.85
N THR A 133 -10.51 -5.93 -5.90
CA THR A 133 -10.54 -6.56 -7.22
C THR A 133 -10.12 -5.58 -8.28
N ALA A 134 -9.56 -6.07 -9.38
CA ALA A 134 -9.12 -5.21 -10.46
C ALA A 134 -9.50 -5.77 -11.83
N GLN A 135 -9.74 -4.86 -12.75
CA GLN A 135 -9.91 -5.13 -14.16
C GLN A 135 -9.11 -4.10 -14.97
N CYS A 136 -8.83 -4.40 -16.23
CA CYS A 136 -8.06 -3.54 -17.09
C CYS A 136 -8.54 -3.51 -18.54
N TRP A 137 -8.11 -2.49 -19.25
CA TRP A 137 -8.28 -2.34 -20.71
C TRP A 137 -6.96 -1.87 -21.31
N PRO A 138 -6.69 -2.19 -22.58
CA PRO A 138 -5.59 -1.52 -23.28
C PRO A 138 -5.85 0.00 -23.35
N THR A 139 -4.79 0.80 -23.39
CA THR A 139 -4.91 2.28 -23.38
C THR A 139 -5.51 2.87 -24.66
N ASP A 140 -5.59 2.12 -25.75
CA ASP A 140 -6.34 2.50 -26.95
C ASP A 140 -7.86 2.41 -26.76
N ALA A 141 -8.34 1.80 -25.68
CA ALA A 141 -9.75 1.74 -25.31
C ALA A 141 -10.26 3.02 -24.65
N PHE A 142 -9.41 4.02 -24.35
CA PHE A 142 -9.90 5.33 -23.95
C PHE A 142 -10.92 5.86 -24.98
N GLU A 143 -12.03 6.37 -24.48
CA GLU A 143 -13.18 6.87 -25.25
C GLU A 143 -13.98 5.79 -26.02
N ASP A 144 -13.64 4.49 -25.89
CA ASP A 144 -14.39 3.38 -26.48
C ASP A 144 -14.97 2.42 -25.42
N ARG A 145 -16.20 2.74 -24.97
CA ARG A 145 -16.94 1.94 -23.99
C ARG A 145 -17.40 0.56 -24.49
N ARG A 146 -17.15 0.21 -25.74
CA ARG A 146 -17.51 -1.11 -26.30
C ARG A 146 -16.44 -2.17 -26.04
N ILE A 147 -15.24 -1.75 -25.63
CA ILE A 147 -14.16 -2.67 -25.30
C ILE A 147 -14.41 -3.26 -23.92
N ASP A 148 -14.51 -4.59 -23.87
CA ASP A 148 -14.72 -5.33 -22.64
C ASP A 148 -13.47 -5.27 -21.74
N ALA A 149 -13.72 -5.29 -20.43
CA ALA A 149 -12.65 -5.34 -19.44
C ALA A 149 -12.08 -6.74 -19.31
N GLU A 150 -10.78 -6.83 -19.08
CA GLU A 150 -10.11 -8.07 -18.68
C GLU A 150 -9.90 -8.08 -17.16
N SER A 151 -10.17 -9.19 -16.48
CA SER A 151 -9.82 -9.33 -15.07
C SER A 151 -8.31 -9.34 -14.86
N VAL A 152 -7.85 -8.72 -13.76
CA VAL A 152 -6.45 -8.70 -13.36
C VAL A 152 -6.29 -9.29 -11.95
N THR A 153 -5.22 -10.06 -11.75
CA THR A 153 -4.91 -10.66 -10.46
C THR A 153 -4.46 -9.59 -9.45
N VAL A 154 -5.10 -9.59 -8.29
CA VAL A 154 -4.64 -8.89 -7.08
C VAL A 154 -4.31 -9.94 -6.04
N ASP A 155 -3.02 -10.10 -5.73
CA ASP A 155 -2.57 -10.94 -4.65
C ASP A 155 -2.79 -10.18 -3.32
N THR A 156 -3.51 -10.81 -2.39
CA THR A 156 -3.81 -10.24 -1.06
C THR A 156 -2.96 -10.96 -0.02
N ILE A 157 -2.23 -10.20 0.79
CA ILE A 157 -1.36 -10.72 1.84
C ILE A 157 -1.90 -10.20 3.17
N GLU A 158 -2.50 -11.09 3.96
CA GLU A 158 -2.98 -10.75 5.30
C GLU A 158 -1.81 -10.54 6.26
N ILE A 159 -1.88 -9.47 7.03
CA ILE A 159 -0.87 -9.06 8.02
C ILE A 159 -1.55 -8.97 9.37
N ASP A 160 -1.19 -9.87 10.27
CA ASP A 160 -1.58 -9.83 11.68
C ASP A 160 -0.52 -9.08 12.49
N TYR A 161 -0.94 -7.98 13.12
CA TYR A 161 -0.10 -7.24 14.05
C TYR A 161 -0.18 -7.85 15.44
N ALA A 162 0.91 -7.77 16.20
CA ALA A 162 0.99 -8.28 17.57
C ALA A 162 0.00 -7.60 18.53
N ASP A 163 -0.53 -6.42 18.17
CA ASP A 163 -1.55 -5.69 18.92
C ASP A 163 -2.99 -6.11 18.57
N GLY A 164 -3.17 -7.15 17.76
CA GLY A 164 -4.47 -7.70 17.39
C GLY A 164 -5.15 -7.01 16.21
N ARG A 165 -4.51 -6.00 15.60
CA ARG A 165 -4.97 -5.44 14.33
C ARG A 165 -4.64 -6.37 13.17
N ASN A 166 -5.47 -6.32 12.13
CA ASN A 166 -5.24 -7.02 10.87
C ASN A 166 -5.33 -6.01 9.72
N ALA A 167 -4.38 -6.10 8.79
CA ALA A 167 -4.38 -5.35 7.54
C ALA A 167 -4.07 -6.30 6.37
N CYS A 168 -4.14 -5.78 5.15
CA CYS A 168 -3.77 -6.50 3.95
C CYS A 168 -2.86 -5.65 3.07
N ASP A 169 -1.79 -6.26 2.56
CA ASP A 169 -1.06 -5.73 1.42
C ASP A 169 -1.69 -6.27 0.12
N TYR A 170 -1.74 -5.43 -0.91
CA TYR A 170 -2.36 -5.74 -2.19
C TYR A 170 -1.36 -5.55 -3.32
N ILE A 171 -1.04 -6.64 -4.01
CA ILE A 171 -0.10 -6.64 -5.13
C ILE A 171 -0.85 -6.93 -6.42
N LEU A 172 -0.94 -5.93 -7.28
CA LEU A 172 -1.55 -6.04 -8.60
C LEU A 172 -0.51 -6.51 -9.63
N GLN A 173 -0.87 -7.52 -10.43
CA GLN A 173 -0.05 -7.97 -11.55
C GLN A 173 -0.32 -7.12 -12.79
N LEU A 174 0.63 -6.26 -13.15
CA LEU A 174 0.50 -5.38 -14.31
C LEU A 174 0.69 -6.16 -15.62
N LYS A 175 -0.13 -5.83 -16.61
CA LYS A 175 0.04 -6.27 -17.99
C LYS A 175 1.33 -5.68 -18.57
N ASN A 176 1.94 -6.44 -19.47
CA ASN A 176 3.20 -6.10 -20.12
C ASN A 176 3.03 -5.12 -21.31
N GLU A 177 2.00 -4.27 -21.28
CA GLU A 177 1.83 -3.18 -22.24
C GLU A 177 1.22 -1.96 -21.53
N ASN A 178 0.74 -0.99 -22.31
CA ASN A 178 0.08 0.20 -21.81
C ASN A 178 -1.39 -0.11 -21.51
N TYR A 179 -1.75 -0.21 -20.23
CA TYR A 179 -3.08 -0.59 -19.78
C TYR A 179 -3.68 0.42 -18.81
N ILE A 180 -5.00 0.58 -18.88
CA ILE A 180 -5.87 1.29 -17.95
C ILE A 180 -6.28 0.28 -16.88
N TYR A 181 -6.18 0.64 -15.61
CA TYR A 181 -6.58 -0.21 -14.49
C TYR A 181 -7.71 0.44 -13.72
N HIS A 182 -8.73 -0.36 -13.44
CA HIS A 182 -9.84 -0.02 -12.55
C HIS A 182 -9.84 -0.98 -11.36
N VAL A 183 -9.67 -0.42 -10.18
CA VAL A 183 -9.61 -1.13 -8.91
C VAL A 183 -10.86 -0.80 -8.11
N THR A 184 -11.53 -1.84 -7.63
CA THR A 184 -12.66 -1.72 -6.70
C THR A 184 -12.21 -2.22 -5.33
N ALA A 185 -12.40 -1.40 -4.31
CA ALA A 185 -12.11 -1.73 -2.92
C ALA A 185 -13.38 -1.70 -2.07
N GLU A 186 -13.50 -2.64 -1.14
CA GLU A 186 -14.64 -2.81 -0.25
C GLU A 186 -14.16 -2.86 1.21
N TRP A 187 -14.76 -2.02 2.05
CA TRP A 187 -14.57 -2.02 3.51
C TRP A 187 -15.82 -2.60 4.16
N GLU A 188 -15.62 -3.67 4.93
CA GLU A 188 -16.69 -4.17 5.79
C GLU A 188 -17.04 -3.16 6.86
N ARG A 189 -18.28 -3.24 7.34
CA ARG A 189 -18.71 -2.43 8.47
C ARG A 189 -18.21 -3.08 9.76
N ASP A 190 -17.26 -2.44 10.41
CA ASP A 190 -16.72 -2.83 11.72
C ASP A 190 -17.12 -1.86 12.85
N GLY A 191 -18.20 -1.10 12.65
CA GLY A 191 -18.86 -0.29 13.67
C GLY A 191 -18.61 1.21 13.56
N TYR A 192 -17.61 1.65 12.78
CA TYR A 192 -17.28 3.07 12.62
C TYR A 192 -17.48 3.58 11.19
N TYR A 193 -17.12 2.79 10.19
CA TYR A 193 -17.31 3.14 8.79
C TYR A 193 -17.41 1.87 7.92
N GLY A 194 -17.71 2.05 6.64
CA GLY A 194 -17.70 0.98 5.65
C GLY A 194 -18.32 1.43 4.34
N GLY A 195 -18.09 0.65 3.29
CA GLY A 195 -18.57 0.99 1.96
C GLY A 195 -17.64 0.48 0.86
N SER A 196 -17.74 1.11 -0.31
CA SER A 196 -16.94 0.75 -1.48
C SER A 196 -16.46 1.99 -2.21
N ALA A 197 -15.32 1.87 -2.86
CA ALA A 197 -14.77 2.91 -3.71
C ALA A 197 -14.05 2.34 -4.92
N GLU A 198 -14.11 3.08 -6.00
CA GLU A 198 -13.43 2.79 -7.25
C GLU A 198 -12.19 3.67 -7.40
N TYR A 199 -11.14 3.15 -8.02
CA TYR A 199 -9.91 3.87 -8.29
C TYR A 199 -9.36 3.53 -9.66
N CYS A 200 -8.78 4.52 -10.33
CA CYS A 200 -8.22 4.37 -11.66
C CYS A 200 -6.80 4.93 -11.75
N PHE A 201 -5.98 4.27 -12.56
CA PHE A 201 -4.68 4.72 -13.03
C PHE A 201 -4.36 4.01 -14.35
N TYR A 202 -3.35 4.46 -15.09
CA TYR A 202 -2.89 3.73 -16.26
C TYR A 202 -1.36 3.62 -16.28
N THR A 203 -0.85 2.63 -17.01
CA THR A 203 0.59 2.45 -17.25
C THR A 203 0.94 2.88 -18.67
N GLN A 204 2.13 3.42 -18.82
CA GLN A 204 2.74 3.64 -20.12
C GLN A 204 4.22 3.34 -20.07
N TYR A 205 4.80 2.82 -21.14
CA TYR A 205 6.25 2.78 -21.26
C TYR A 205 6.85 4.17 -21.42
N ALA A 206 8.05 4.34 -20.86
CA ALA A 206 8.89 5.46 -21.22
C ALA A 206 9.03 5.47 -22.74
N SER A 207 8.70 6.60 -23.37
CA SER A 207 9.02 6.79 -24.77
C SER A 207 10.55 6.63 -24.90
N PRO A 208 11.05 5.89 -25.89
CA PRO A 208 12.47 5.91 -26.20
C PRO A 208 12.78 7.31 -26.70
N GLU A 209 13.09 8.23 -25.78
CA GLU A 209 13.57 9.53 -26.18
C GLU A 209 14.81 9.33 -27.04
N THR A 210 14.72 9.93 -28.22
CA THR A 210 15.56 9.73 -29.39
C THR A 210 16.99 10.18 -29.09
N SER A 211 17.77 9.31 -28.47
CA SER A 211 19.22 9.34 -28.61
C SER A 211 19.53 8.72 -29.96
N THR A 212 19.66 9.55 -30.99
CA THR A 212 20.12 9.12 -32.31
C THR A 212 21.50 8.47 -32.20
N VAL A 213 21.54 7.16 -32.08
CA VAL A 213 22.67 6.35 -32.50
C VAL A 213 22.13 5.48 -33.63
N GLN A 214 22.58 5.78 -34.84
CA GLN A 214 22.34 4.94 -36.01
C GLN A 214 22.92 3.55 -35.71
N VAL A 215 22.06 2.56 -35.50
CA VAL A 215 22.46 1.15 -35.56
C VAL A 215 21.49 0.44 -36.47
N ASP A 216 22.11 -0.29 -37.39
CA ASP A 216 21.60 -1.02 -38.54
C ASP A 216 20.42 -1.95 -38.21
N GLU A 217 19.53 -2.13 -39.18
CA GLU A 217 18.36 -3.00 -39.11
C GLU A 217 18.74 -4.42 -38.66
N THR A 218 18.12 -4.89 -37.57
CA THR A 218 17.53 -6.24 -37.47
C THR A 218 16.74 -6.36 -36.17
N ASP A 219 15.47 -6.79 -36.30
CA ASP A 219 14.50 -7.20 -35.26
C ASP A 219 14.83 -6.83 -33.80
N SER A 220 14.24 -5.75 -33.30
CA SER A 220 14.27 -5.44 -31.87
C SER A 220 12.86 -5.24 -31.30
N VAL A 221 12.34 -6.30 -30.70
CA VAL A 221 11.49 -6.13 -29.52
C VAL A 221 12.42 -5.55 -28.46
N LEU A 222 12.13 -4.34 -27.99
CA LEU A 222 12.84 -3.65 -26.90
C LEU A 222 12.62 -4.41 -25.58
N LEU A 223 13.25 -5.58 -25.45
CA LEU A 223 13.50 -6.26 -24.19
C LEU A 223 14.62 -5.48 -23.48
N CYS A 224 14.53 -5.33 -22.16
CA CYS A 224 15.52 -4.63 -21.34
C CYS A 224 16.95 -5.14 -21.54
N GLY A 225 17.66 -4.58 -22.52
CA GLY A 225 19.11 -4.66 -22.60
C GLY A 225 19.68 -3.73 -21.55
N TYR A 226 20.18 -4.27 -20.44
CA TYR A 226 20.96 -3.50 -19.48
C TYR A 226 22.04 -2.69 -20.21
N PRO A 227 22.28 -1.41 -19.89
CA PRO A 227 23.43 -0.69 -20.42
C PRO A 227 24.69 -1.45 -19.99
N LYS A 228 25.50 -1.87 -20.97
CA LYS A 228 26.85 -2.41 -20.72
C LYS A 228 27.58 -1.39 -19.86
N LYS A 229 27.97 -1.78 -18.65
CA LYS A 229 28.94 -1.03 -17.87
C LYS A 229 30.26 -1.07 -18.65
N GLU A 230 30.62 0.03 -19.29
CA GLU A 230 31.98 0.23 -19.77
C GLU A 230 32.86 0.40 -18.54
N TYR A 231 33.63 -0.64 -18.23
CA TYR A 231 34.76 -0.52 -17.32
C TYR A 231 35.89 0.15 -18.11
N PHE A 232 36.20 1.39 -17.77
CA PHE A 232 37.46 2.01 -18.20
C PHE A 232 38.57 1.41 -17.33
N GLU A 233 39.53 0.74 -17.98
CA GLU A 233 40.79 0.29 -17.38
C GLU A 233 41.72 1.48 -17.05
#